data_AF-A0AAN8X6T1-F1
#
_entry.id   AF-A0AAN8X6T1-F1
#
_cell.length_a   1.000
_cell.length_b   1.000
_cell.length_c   1.000
_cell.angle_alpha   90.00
_cell.angle_beta   90.00
_cell.angle_gamma   90.00
#
_symmetry.space_group_name_H-M   'P 1'
#
loop_
_entity.id
_entity.type
_entity.pdbx_description
1 polymer ?
#
loop_
_entity_poly.entity_id
_entity_poly.type
_entity_poly.pdbx_seq_one_letter_code
_entity_poly.pdbx_strand_id
1 'polypeptide(L)'
;MPSISDEVQRHSVHTLVFRSLKRTHDMFLCDQGSLPPMDESLELLRHTVKARDQYGPVLKIVSQNKRKALTQRSNNDIEEKPVNDVSAGPLAIVASSASPQILPAATPPPPPSVSVVPVVSSASAGQQSLVPRRAPALPRPKWHAPWKLGRVISGHLGWVRCVAVEPANEWFATGSNDRVIKIWDLASGQLKLSLTGHVSAVRGLAVSPRHPYLFSCGEDKQVKCWDLEYNKVIRHYHGHLSACYGLALHPTIDVLVTCGRDSTARVWDLRTKANIHTLTGHTNTVASVVCQAAEPQVITGSHDFTIRLWDLAAGKTSCTLTHHKKSVRALVAHPELYMFASGAPDNIKQWKCPEGKFVQ
;
A
#
# COMPACT_ATOMS: atom_id res chain seq x y z
N MET A 1 -19.47 -6.32 -77.45
CA MET A 1 -18.15 -5.75 -77.77
C MET A 1 -18.27 -4.24 -77.70
N PRO A 2 -17.32 -3.50 -77.09
CA PRO A 2 -16.10 -3.97 -76.41
C PRO A 2 -16.35 -4.36 -74.94
N SER A 3 -15.29 -4.74 -74.23
CA SER A 3 -15.25 -5.01 -72.79
C SER A 3 -14.61 -3.84 -72.04
N ILE A 4 -15.21 -3.39 -70.95
CA ILE A 4 -14.56 -2.44 -70.02
C ILE A 4 -13.63 -3.23 -69.11
N SER A 5 -12.36 -3.30 -69.49
CA SER A 5 -11.27 -3.70 -68.61
C SER A 5 -10.61 -2.45 -68.05
N ASP A 6 -10.97 -2.04 -66.83
CA ASP A 6 -10.30 -0.94 -66.13
C ASP A 6 -8.80 -1.27 -65.98
N GLU A 7 -7.94 -0.46 -66.58
CA GLU A 7 -6.49 -0.57 -66.39
C GLU A 7 -6.14 -0.16 -64.96
N VAL A 8 -6.05 -1.15 -64.06
CA VAL A 8 -5.55 -0.96 -62.70
C VAL A 8 -4.09 -0.50 -62.76
N GLN A 9 -3.90 0.82 -62.76
CA GLN A 9 -2.64 1.50 -62.96
C GLN A 9 -1.62 1.06 -61.88
N ARG A 10 -0.70 0.16 -62.28
CA ARG A 10 0.22 -0.55 -61.38
C ARG A 10 1.26 0.38 -60.76
N HIS A 11 0.86 1.06 -59.70
CA HIS A 11 1.76 1.82 -58.84
C HIS A 11 2.83 0.88 -58.26
N SER A 12 4.10 1.30 -58.29
CA SER A 12 5.17 0.48 -57.72
C SER A 12 4.93 0.22 -56.22
N VAL A 13 5.35 -0.95 -55.74
CA VAL A 13 5.23 -1.31 -54.32
C VAL A 13 5.90 -0.26 -53.43
N HIS A 14 7.02 0.31 -53.87
CA HIS A 14 7.69 1.43 -53.23
C HIS A 14 6.78 2.66 -53.08
N THR A 15 6.11 3.09 -54.15
CA THR A 15 5.16 4.24 -54.12
C THR A 15 3.95 3.96 -53.23
N LEU A 16 3.45 2.72 -53.20
CA LEU A 16 2.36 2.30 -52.31
C LEU A 16 2.79 2.29 -50.84
N VAL A 17 3.98 1.75 -50.53
CA VAL A 17 4.54 1.75 -49.16
C VAL A 17 4.81 3.17 -48.68
N PHE A 18 5.36 4.07 -49.49
CA PHE A 18 5.55 5.47 -49.07
C PHE A 18 4.22 6.23 -48.90
N ARG A 19 3.19 5.96 -49.71
CA ARG A 19 1.84 6.52 -49.51
C ARG A 19 1.14 5.95 -48.27
N SER A 20 1.29 4.66 -47.97
CA SER A 20 0.72 4.06 -46.77
C SER A 20 1.47 4.51 -45.51
N LEU A 21 2.80 4.57 -45.54
CA LEU A 21 3.64 5.07 -44.45
C LEU A 21 3.34 6.53 -44.13
N LYS A 22 3.15 7.40 -45.14
CA LYS A 22 2.70 8.77 -44.89
C LYS A 22 1.29 8.81 -44.31
N ARG A 23 0.35 7.98 -44.77
CA ARG A 23 -1.00 7.92 -44.19
C ARG A 23 -1.01 7.41 -42.75
N THR A 24 -0.21 6.40 -42.39
CA THR A 24 -0.13 5.92 -41.01
C THR A 24 0.59 6.94 -40.13
N HIS A 25 1.65 7.58 -40.62
CA HIS A 25 2.28 8.73 -39.98
C HIS A 25 1.26 9.84 -39.67
N ASP A 26 0.58 10.37 -40.68
CA ASP A 26 -0.37 11.48 -40.52
C ASP A 26 -1.63 11.09 -39.72
N MET A 27 -1.97 9.79 -39.61
CA MET A 27 -3.09 9.27 -38.80
C MET A 27 -2.71 8.97 -37.33
N PHE A 28 -1.43 8.66 -37.04
CA PHE A 28 -0.95 8.38 -35.68
C PHE A 28 -0.16 9.54 -35.06
N LEU A 29 0.27 10.53 -35.85
CA LEU A 29 0.83 11.81 -35.40
C LEU A 29 -0.30 12.82 -35.10
N CYS A 30 -1.38 12.36 -34.49
CA CYS A 30 -2.19 13.24 -33.65
C CYS A 30 -1.33 13.61 -32.44
N ASP A 31 -0.88 14.85 -32.38
CA ASP A 31 -0.01 15.34 -31.30
C ASP A 31 -0.77 15.41 -29.96
N GLN A 32 -0.79 14.28 -29.25
CA GLN A 32 -1.43 14.14 -27.92
C GLN A 32 -0.84 15.09 -26.86
N GLY A 33 0.26 15.81 -27.16
CA GLY A 33 0.86 16.83 -26.30
C GLY A 33 0.20 18.21 -26.43
N SER A 34 -0.38 18.55 -27.59
CA SER A 34 -1.10 19.81 -27.77
C SER A 34 -2.58 19.65 -27.40
N LEU A 35 -2.99 20.31 -26.32
CA LEU A 35 -4.41 20.51 -26.02
C LEU A 35 -5.04 21.34 -27.16
N PRO A 36 -6.27 21.02 -27.60
CA PRO A 36 -6.98 21.86 -28.55
C PRO A 36 -7.12 23.28 -27.96
N PRO A 37 -7.06 24.34 -28.80
CA PRO A 37 -7.10 25.72 -28.32
C PRO A 37 -8.38 25.96 -27.51
N MET A 38 -8.21 26.55 -26.32
CA MET A 38 -9.31 26.75 -25.38
C MET A 38 -10.20 27.90 -25.86
N ASP A 39 -11.32 27.55 -26.49
CA ASP A 39 -12.39 28.47 -26.83
C ASP A 39 -13.09 28.93 -25.54
N GLU A 40 -12.87 30.20 -25.17
CA GLU A 40 -13.46 30.83 -23.99
C GLU A 40 -15.00 30.77 -23.99
N SER A 41 -15.64 30.79 -25.16
CA SER A 41 -17.10 30.72 -25.27
C SER A 41 -17.64 29.35 -24.87
N LEU A 42 -16.94 28.27 -25.26
CA LEU A 42 -17.27 26.90 -24.88
C LEU A 42 -16.92 26.61 -23.43
N GLU A 43 -15.83 27.19 -22.90
CA GLU A 43 -15.51 27.17 -21.47
C GLU A 43 -16.62 27.83 -20.64
N LEU A 44 -17.02 29.06 -20.97
CA LEU A 44 -18.10 29.77 -20.27
C LEU A 44 -19.44 29.02 -20.34
N LEU A 45 -19.77 28.41 -21.49
CA LEU A 45 -20.95 27.54 -21.62
C LEU A 45 -20.84 26.29 -20.72
N ARG A 46 -19.67 25.65 -20.68
CA ARG A 46 -19.40 24.48 -19.81
C ARG A 46 -19.49 24.83 -18.32
N HIS A 47 -18.98 26.00 -17.93
CA HIS A 47 -19.02 26.49 -16.55
C HIS A 47 -20.44 26.89 -16.11
N THR A 48 -21.20 27.60 -16.95
CA THR A 48 -22.60 27.97 -16.63
C THR A 48 -23.52 26.75 -16.54
N VAL A 49 -23.37 25.74 -17.40
CA VAL A 49 -24.12 24.48 -17.31
C VAL A 49 -23.78 23.73 -16.01
N LYS A 50 -22.49 23.57 -15.67
CA LYS A 50 -22.08 22.92 -14.40
C LYS A 50 -22.59 23.65 -13.17
N ALA A 51 -22.54 24.99 -13.16
CA ALA A 51 -23.05 25.78 -12.05
C ALA A 51 -24.57 25.65 -11.89
N ARG A 52 -25.32 25.61 -13.01
CA ARG A 52 -26.77 25.39 -13.01
C ARG A 52 -27.17 24.00 -12.52
N ASP A 53 -26.40 22.98 -12.86
CA ASP A 53 -26.62 21.59 -12.41
C ASP A 53 -26.35 21.45 -10.90
N GLN A 54 -25.16 21.88 -10.44
CA GLN A 54 -24.74 21.73 -9.05
C GLN A 54 -25.52 22.60 -8.06
N TYR A 55 -25.82 23.85 -8.42
CA TYR A 55 -26.41 24.84 -7.49
C TYR A 55 -27.87 25.19 -7.80
N GLY A 56 -28.45 24.67 -8.88
CA GLY A 56 -29.84 24.93 -9.30
C GLY A 56 -30.90 24.73 -8.21
N PRO A 57 -30.85 23.67 -7.39
CA PRO A 57 -31.76 23.49 -6.26
C PRO A 57 -31.56 24.56 -5.16
N VAL A 58 -30.30 24.86 -4.82
CA VAL A 58 -29.94 25.80 -3.74
C VAL A 58 -30.33 27.23 -4.10
N LEU A 59 -30.12 27.65 -5.36
CA LEU A 59 -30.49 28.98 -5.85
C LEU A 59 -32.01 29.25 -5.74
N LYS A 60 -32.85 28.21 -5.92
CA LYS A 60 -34.30 28.32 -5.69
C LYS A 60 -34.64 28.50 -4.21
N ILE A 61 -33.98 27.78 -3.32
CA ILE A 61 -34.17 27.90 -1.87
C ILE A 61 -33.72 29.30 -1.38
N VAL A 62 -32.55 29.77 -1.81
CA VAL A 62 -32.03 31.10 -1.44
C VAL A 62 -32.94 32.23 -1.94
N SER A 63 -33.44 32.15 -3.18
CA SER A 63 -34.37 33.17 -3.71
C SER A 63 -35.75 33.12 -3.04
N GLN A 64 -36.26 31.95 -2.66
CA GLN A 64 -37.47 31.85 -1.83
C GLN A 64 -37.27 32.44 -0.43
N ASN A 65 -36.16 32.14 0.24
CA ASN A 65 -35.86 32.69 1.56
C ASN A 65 -35.65 34.22 1.52
N LYS A 66 -35.00 34.74 0.46
CA LYS A 66 -34.88 36.20 0.25
C LYS A 66 -36.24 36.88 0.04
N ARG A 67 -37.19 36.23 -0.64
CA ARG A 67 -38.58 36.70 -0.74
C ARG A 67 -39.30 36.67 0.61
N LYS A 68 -39.21 35.58 1.37
CA LYS A 68 -39.80 35.48 2.72
C LYS A 68 -39.29 36.59 3.65
N ALA A 69 -37.98 36.87 3.65
CA ALA A 69 -37.39 37.93 4.46
C ALA A 69 -37.85 39.34 4.06
N LEU A 70 -38.18 39.57 2.78
CA LEU A 70 -38.79 40.83 2.33
C LEU A 70 -40.25 40.96 2.80
N THR A 71 -41.05 39.89 2.69
CA THR A 71 -42.44 39.87 3.19
C THR A 71 -42.51 40.01 4.72
N GLN A 72 -41.55 39.47 5.46
CA GLN A 72 -41.48 39.66 6.92
C GLN A 72 -41.19 41.13 7.28
N ARG A 73 -40.33 41.83 6.53
CA ARG A 73 -40.08 43.26 6.77
C ARG A 73 -41.35 44.10 6.57
N SER A 74 -42.07 43.90 5.46
CA SER A 74 -43.31 44.65 5.21
C SER A 74 -44.45 44.38 6.20
N ASN A 75 -44.37 43.30 6.99
CA ASN A 75 -45.34 43.04 8.05
C ASN A 75 -44.96 43.73 9.37
N ASN A 76 -43.66 43.88 9.66
CA ASN A 76 -43.20 44.56 10.86
C ASN A 76 -43.48 46.07 10.84
N ASP A 77 -43.58 46.69 9.65
CA ASP A 77 -43.85 48.13 9.48
C ASP A 77 -45.29 48.55 9.88
N ILE A 78 -46.12 47.65 10.42
CA ILE A 78 -47.54 47.86 10.75
C ILE A 78 -47.80 47.91 12.28
N GLU A 79 -46.95 47.32 13.11
CA GLU A 79 -47.17 47.18 14.56
C GLU A 79 -46.08 47.85 15.42
N GLU A 80 -46.10 49.19 15.54
CA GLU A 80 -45.48 49.86 16.70
C GLU A 80 -46.07 51.27 16.97
N LYS A 81 -46.35 51.58 18.24
CA LYS A 81 -46.63 52.93 18.77
C LYS A 81 -46.06 53.08 20.19
N PRO A 82 -45.58 54.27 20.61
CA PRO A 82 -44.54 54.35 21.64
C PRO A 82 -44.94 54.98 23.00
N VAL A 83 -44.16 54.62 24.04
CA VAL A 83 -43.94 55.30 25.34
C VAL A 83 -42.49 54.90 25.74
N ASN A 84 -41.47 55.78 25.89
CA ASN A 84 -41.12 56.66 27.03
C ASN A 84 -41.02 55.88 28.39
N ASP A 85 -40.14 56.11 29.38
CA ASP A 85 -38.95 56.98 29.59
C ASP A 85 -38.32 56.64 31.00
N VAL A 86 -37.08 56.94 31.45
CA VAL A 86 -35.82 57.49 30.88
C VAL A 86 -34.59 56.90 31.64
N SER A 87 -33.40 56.90 31.02
CA SER A 87 -32.05 57.17 31.62
C SER A 87 -31.28 56.19 32.55
N ALA A 88 -29.93 56.25 32.37
CA ALA A 88 -28.83 56.09 33.33
C ALA A 88 -28.45 54.72 33.99
N GLY A 89 -27.17 54.35 33.84
CA GLY A 89 -26.40 53.47 34.76
C GLY A 89 -25.39 54.29 35.57
N PRO A 90 -24.15 53.82 35.91
CA PRO A 90 -23.53 52.51 35.59
C PRO A 90 -22.68 51.87 36.74
N LEU A 91 -21.98 50.76 36.43
CA LEU A 91 -20.73 50.24 37.06
C LEU A 91 -20.68 49.80 38.55
N ALA A 92 -20.32 48.53 38.77
CA ALA A 92 -19.52 48.05 39.92
C ALA A 92 -18.86 46.67 39.61
N ILE A 93 -17.75 46.34 40.28
CA ILE A 93 -16.99 45.06 40.13
C ILE A 93 -16.60 44.53 41.51
N VAL A 94 -16.90 43.26 41.83
CA VAL A 94 -16.31 42.49 42.95
C VAL A 94 -16.11 41.02 42.52
N ALA A 95 -15.21 40.28 43.17
CA ALA A 95 -14.62 39.04 42.69
C ALA A 95 -15.10 37.72 43.38
N SER A 96 -14.45 36.63 42.97
CA SER A 96 -14.64 35.20 43.30
C SER A 96 -14.54 34.76 44.76
N SER A 97 -15.23 33.66 45.12
CA SER A 97 -14.68 32.65 46.07
C SER A 97 -15.36 31.27 46.02
N ALA A 98 -14.53 30.21 46.00
CA ALA A 98 -14.69 28.88 46.61
C ALA A 98 -15.92 27.95 46.36
N SER A 99 -15.62 26.66 46.25
CA SER A 99 -16.49 25.49 46.50
C SER A 99 -15.86 24.64 47.64
N PRO A 100 -16.59 23.72 48.33
CA PRO A 100 -16.62 22.31 47.86
C PRO A 100 -17.84 21.42 48.28
N GLN A 101 -18.00 20.30 47.55
CA GLN A 101 -18.53 18.95 47.92
C GLN A 101 -19.87 18.73 48.68
N ILE A 102 -20.67 17.75 48.19
CA ILE A 102 -21.00 16.46 48.85
C ILE A 102 -21.85 15.56 47.90
N LEU A 103 -21.78 14.23 48.05
CA LEU A 103 -22.61 13.18 47.39
C LEU A 103 -23.05 12.15 48.46
N PRO A 104 -24.20 11.43 48.32
CA PRO A 104 -24.11 10.01 47.90
C PRO A 104 -25.41 9.38 47.25
N ALA A 105 -25.31 8.06 46.96
CA ALA A 105 -26.38 7.03 47.02
C ALA A 105 -27.33 6.71 45.82
N ALA A 106 -26.83 5.78 45.00
CA ALA A 106 -27.40 4.74 44.10
C ALA A 106 -28.86 4.17 44.22
N THR A 107 -29.17 3.29 43.22
CA THR A 107 -30.27 2.28 43.06
C THR A 107 -31.55 2.71 42.30
N PRO A 108 -32.37 1.78 41.74
CA PRO A 108 -32.05 0.65 40.83
C PRO A 108 -32.94 0.60 39.54
N PRO A 109 -32.72 -0.32 38.56
CA PRO A 109 -33.42 -0.32 37.25
C PRO A 109 -34.64 -1.28 37.12
N PRO A 110 -35.52 -1.08 36.11
CA PRO A 110 -36.70 -1.93 35.84
C PRO A 110 -36.44 -3.17 34.91
N PRO A 111 -37.35 -4.18 34.91
CA PRO A 111 -37.18 -5.47 34.20
C PRO A 111 -37.68 -5.48 32.72
N PRO A 112 -37.36 -6.54 31.93
CA PRO A 112 -37.58 -6.58 30.48
C PRO A 112 -38.89 -7.24 30.03
N SER A 113 -39.35 -6.93 28.81
CA SER A 113 -40.48 -7.56 28.12
C SER A 113 -40.08 -8.15 26.76
N VAL A 114 -40.38 -9.43 26.52
CA VAL A 114 -40.11 -10.14 25.25
C VAL A 114 -41.15 -9.77 24.19
N SER A 115 -40.72 -9.51 22.95
CA SER A 115 -41.60 -9.31 21.78
C SER A 115 -41.40 -10.41 20.73
N VAL A 116 -42.51 -11.02 20.29
CA VAL A 116 -42.53 -12.22 19.43
C VAL A 116 -42.32 -11.89 17.95
N VAL A 117 -41.70 -12.83 17.21
CA VAL A 117 -41.57 -12.78 15.74
C VAL A 117 -42.76 -13.46 15.06
N PRO A 118 -43.56 -12.76 14.22
CA PRO A 118 -44.58 -13.37 13.38
C PRO A 118 -44.00 -13.82 12.03
N VAL A 119 -44.41 -14.99 11.52
CA VAL A 119 -43.89 -15.60 10.29
C VAL A 119 -44.97 -15.75 9.21
N VAL A 120 -44.94 -14.82 8.25
CA VAL A 120 -45.21 -15.01 6.80
C VAL A 120 -46.66 -15.30 6.31
N SER A 121 -46.89 -14.93 5.05
CA SER A 121 -48.01 -15.25 4.13
C SER A 121 -49.20 -14.25 4.11
N SER A 122 -49.76 -13.84 2.95
CA SER A 122 -49.36 -14.12 1.55
C SER A 122 -49.75 -13.00 0.54
N ALA A 123 -49.02 -12.98 -0.58
CA ALA A 123 -49.36 -12.47 -1.93
C ALA A 123 -50.22 -11.20 -2.11
N SER A 124 -49.58 -10.12 -2.61
CA SER A 124 -50.17 -9.26 -3.65
C SER A 124 -49.10 -8.87 -4.68
N ALA A 125 -49.44 -8.92 -5.97
CA ALA A 125 -48.46 -8.76 -7.05
C ALA A 125 -48.14 -7.29 -7.34
N GLY A 126 -47.11 -6.74 -6.70
CA GLY A 126 -46.49 -5.47 -7.04
C GLY A 126 -45.18 -5.67 -7.81
N GLN A 127 -44.96 -4.91 -8.88
CA GLN A 127 -43.68 -4.92 -9.61
C GLN A 127 -42.56 -4.34 -8.72
N GLN A 128 -41.84 -5.20 -8.00
CA GLN A 128 -40.53 -4.84 -7.47
C GLN A 128 -39.57 -4.68 -8.65
N SER A 129 -39.43 -3.45 -9.13
CA SER A 129 -38.35 -3.08 -10.03
C SER A 129 -37.04 -3.41 -9.32
N LEU A 130 -36.32 -4.40 -9.86
CA LEU A 130 -34.99 -4.77 -9.40
C LEU A 130 -34.05 -3.60 -9.71
N VAL A 131 -34.00 -2.61 -8.80
CA VAL A 131 -33.06 -1.49 -8.85
C VAL A 131 -31.67 -2.12 -8.99
N PRO A 132 -30.99 -1.98 -10.13
CA PRO A 132 -29.73 -2.67 -10.35
C PRO A 132 -28.76 -2.15 -9.29
N ARG A 133 -28.31 -3.04 -8.39
CA ARG A 133 -27.37 -2.70 -7.31
C ARG A 133 -26.17 -2.02 -7.95
N ARG A 134 -26.11 -0.70 -7.82
CA ARG A 134 -25.11 0.15 -8.45
C ARG A 134 -23.74 -0.42 -8.09
N ALA A 135 -23.01 -0.93 -9.08
CA ALA A 135 -21.79 -1.67 -8.84
C ALA A 135 -20.89 -0.87 -7.89
N PRO A 136 -20.33 -1.49 -6.83
CA PRO A 136 -19.62 -0.77 -5.78
C PRO A 136 -18.53 0.09 -6.43
N ALA A 137 -18.68 1.41 -6.31
CA ALA A 137 -17.84 2.34 -7.03
C ALA A 137 -16.39 2.15 -6.58
N LEU A 138 -15.55 1.59 -7.45
CA LEU A 138 -14.16 1.28 -7.09
C LEU A 138 -13.49 2.57 -6.60
N PRO A 139 -12.78 2.53 -5.46
CA PRO A 139 -12.10 3.71 -4.95
C PRO A 139 -11.14 4.23 -6.01
N ARG A 140 -11.26 5.50 -6.36
CA ARG A 140 -10.44 6.10 -7.42
C ARG A 140 -8.96 5.97 -7.02
N PRO A 141 -8.11 5.31 -7.84
CA PRO A 141 -6.71 5.15 -7.50
C PRO A 141 -6.03 6.51 -7.42
N LYS A 142 -5.12 6.67 -6.46
CA LYS A 142 -4.20 7.82 -6.44
C LYS A 142 -3.36 7.78 -7.72
N TRP A 143 -3.21 8.92 -8.39
CA TRP A 143 -2.33 8.99 -9.55
C TRP A 143 -0.86 8.93 -9.09
N HIS A 144 -0.06 8.14 -9.80
CA HIS A 144 1.38 8.03 -9.63
C HIS A 144 2.05 8.16 -11.00
N ALA A 145 3.21 8.83 -11.06
CA ALA A 145 3.95 9.00 -12.30
C ALA A 145 4.47 7.65 -12.85
N PRO A 146 4.50 7.46 -14.18
CA PRO A 146 5.05 6.24 -14.78
C PRO A 146 6.57 6.17 -14.59
N TRP A 147 7.06 4.96 -14.30
CA TRP A 147 8.50 4.70 -14.13
C TRP A 147 9.20 4.61 -15.49
N LYS A 148 10.42 5.15 -15.57
CA LYS A 148 11.33 4.99 -16.73
C LYS A 148 12.68 4.43 -16.28
N LEU A 149 13.36 3.72 -17.17
CA LEU A 149 14.71 3.20 -16.91
C LEU A 149 15.71 4.37 -16.77
N GLY A 150 16.30 4.53 -15.60
CA GLY A 150 17.26 5.62 -15.32
C GLY A 150 18.72 5.24 -15.57
N ARG A 151 19.13 4.01 -15.22
CA ARG A 151 20.51 3.51 -15.34
C ARG A 151 20.50 1.98 -15.45
N VAL A 152 21.43 1.43 -16.23
CA VAL A 152 21.77 0.00 -16.21
C VAL A 152 23.18 -0.13 -15.62
N ILE A 153 23.34 -0.96 -14.59
CA ILE A 153 24.64 -1.22 -13.96
C ILE A 153 25.03 -2.66 -14.29
N SER A 154 26.23 -2.85 -14.84
CA SER A 154 26.78 -4.16 -15.20
C SER A 154 28.04 -4.46 -14.39
N GLY A 155 28.40 -5.74 -14.26
CA GLY A 155 29.62 -6.19 -13.58
C GLY A 155 29.45 -7.36 -12.61
N HIS A 156 28.26 -7.92 -12.44
CA HIS A 156 28.09 -9.26 -11.87
C HIS A 156 28.29 -10.34 -12.94
N LEU A 157 28.80 -11.51 -12.53
CA LEU A 157 29.08 -12.65 -13.43
C LEU A 157 28.00 -13.74 -13.37
N GLY A 158 26.92 -13.50 -12.63
CA GLY A 158 25.79 -14.39 -12.47
C GLY A 158 24.52 -13.64 -12.11
N TRP A 159 23.43 -14.38 -11.91
CA TRP A 159 22.14 -13.78 -11.56
C TRP A 159 22.21 -13.08 -10.20
N VAL A 160 21.91 -11.78 -10.17
CA VAL A 160 21.67 -11.04 -8.92
C VAL A 160 20.40 -11.60 -8.28
N ARG A 161 20.49 -12.08 -7.04
CA ARG A 161 19.41 -12.75 -6.32
C ARG A 161 18.75 -11.86 -5.27
N CYS A 162 19.49 -10.88 -4.75
CA CYS A 162 19.05 -9.98 -3.68
C CYS A 162 19.75 -8.62 -3.76
N VAL A 163 19.09 -7.58 -3.23
CA VAL A 163 19.56 -6.20 -3.12
C VAL A 163 19.15 -5.68 -1.75
N ALA A 164 20.02 -4.91 -1.09
CA ALA A 164 19.71 -4.17 0.12
C ALA A 164 20.31 -2.75 0.01
N VAL A 165 19.54 -1.72 0.36
CA VAL A 165 19.97 -0.33 0.37
C VAL A 165 20.42 0.05 1.79
N GLU A 166 21.44 0.88 1.91
CA GLU A 166 21.89 1.43 3.19
C GLU A 166 20.96 2.59 3.66
N PRO A 167 20.64 2.73 4.96
CA PRO A 167 19.66 3.70 5.46
C PRO A 167 19.86 5.18 5.09
N ALA A 168 21.09 5.68 5.04
CA ALA A 168 21.43 7.03 4.60
C ALA A 168 21.42 7.19 3.06
N ASN A 169 21.26 6.08 2.32
CA ASN A 169 21.17 6.00 0.86
C ASN A 169 22.46 6.34 0.11
N GLU A 170 23.63 6.25 0.75
CA GLU A 170 24.92 6.48 0.06
C GLU A 170 25.32 5.33 -0.87
N TRP A 171 24.91 4.11 -0.53
CA TRP A 171 25.26 2.91 -1.27
C TRP A 171 24.19 1.82 -1.15
N PHE A 172 24.32 0.80 -2.00
CA PHE A 172 23.50 -0.41 -1.93
C PHE A 172 24.35 -1.65 -2.17
N ALA A 173 24.02 -2.74 -1.50
CA ALA A 173 24.66 -4.04 -1.65
C ALA A 173 23.82 -4.97 -2.54
N THR A 174 24.47 -5.71 -3.42
CA THR A 174 23.86 -6.73 -4.29
C THR A 174 24.52 -8.09 -4.09
N GLY A 175 23.71 -9.14 -3.97
CA GLY A 175 24.18 -10.51 -3.77
C GLY A 175 23.86 -11.37 -4.99
N SER A 176 24.88 -12.07 -5.51
CA SER A 176 24.82 -12.74 -6.81
C SER A 176 25.15 -14.23 -6.74
N ASN A 177 24.76 -14.93 -7.80
CA ASN A 177 25.11 -16.33 -8.06
C ASN A 177 26.60 -16.55 -8.36
N ASP A 178 27.38 -15.47 -8.57
CA ASP A 178 28.86 -15.51 -8.65
C ASP A 178 29.54 -15.68 -7.26
N ARG A 179 28.76 -15.67 -6.17
CA ARG A 179 29.16 -15.82 -4.75
C ARG A 179 29.76 -14.55 -4.12
N VAL A 180 29.73 -13.42 -4.84
CA VAL A 180 30.25 -12.12 -4.40
C VAL A 180 29.10 -11.23 -3.95
N ILE A 181 29.33 -10.46 -2.89
CA ILE A 181 28.48 -9.32 -2.52
C ILE A 181 29.19 -8.07 -3.02
N LYS A 182 28.52 -7.27 -3.85
CA LYS A 182 29.08 -6.01 -4.37
C LYS A 182 28.38 -4.82 -3.75
N ILE A 183 29.16 -3.85 -3.28
CA ILE A 183 28.68 -2.57 -2.74
C ILE A 183 28.88 -1.52 -3.82
N TRP A 184 27.78 -0.87 -4.20
CA TRP A 184 27.74 0.14 -5.26
C TRP A 184 27.35 1.49 -4.69
N ASP A 185 27.96 2.55 -5.19
CA ASP A 185 27.55 3.91 -4.93
C ASP A 185 26.14 4.17 -5.50
N LEU A 186 25.21 4.69 -4.70
CA LEU A 186 23.82 4.87 -5.13
C LEU A 186 23.70 6.03 -6.14
N ALA A 187 24.43 7.12 -5.91
CA ALA A 187 24.39 8.31 -6.76
C ALA A 187 24.99 8.07 -8.16
N SER A 188 26.22 7.55 -8.25
CA SER A 188 26.93 7.31 -9.51
C SER A 188 26.70 5.94 -10.13
N GLY A 189 26.37 4.92 -9.34
CA GLY A 189 26.29 3.52 -9.78
C GLY A 189 27.65 2.81 -9.93
N GLN A 190 28.74 3.41 -9.46
CA GLN A 190 30.08 2.81 -9.50
C GLN A 190 30.27 1.74 -8.42
N LEU A 191 31.14 0.76 -8.69
CA LEU A 191 31.49 -0.29 -7.73
C LEU A 191 32.44 0.27 -6.66
N LYS A 192 31.98 0.40 -5.41
CA LYS A 192 32.81 0.81 -4.26
C LYS A 192 33.66 -0.36 -3.75
N LEU A 193 33.06 -1.54 -3.55
CA LEU A 193 33.74 -2.68 -2.91
C LEU A 193 33.15 -4.04 -3.33
N SER A 194 33.96 -5.10 -3.30
CA SER A 194 33.52 -6.49 -3.53
C SER A 194 33.91 -7.42 -2.38
N LEU A 195 32.92 -7.82 -1.58
CA LEU A 195 33.08 -8.77 -0.48
C LEU A 195 33.00 -10.21 -1.01
N THR A 196 34.09 -10.95 -0.87
CA THR A 196 34.19 -12.37 -1.23
C THR A 196 34.20 -13.23 0.04
N GLY A 197 33.51 -14.38 0.02
CA GLY A 197 33.53 -15.30 1.17
C GLY A 197 32.35 -16.25 1.31
N HIS A 198 31.27 -16.11 0.53
CA HIS A 198 30.28 -17.19 0.40
C HIS A 198 30.81 -18.30 -0.52
N VAL A 199 30.42 -19.55 -0.24
CA VAL A 199 30.86 -20.73 -1.02
C VAL A 199 29.92 -21.01 -2.18
N SER A 200 28.65 -20.63 -2.04
CA SER A 200 27.59 -20.76 -3.04
C SER A 200 26.83 -19.44 -3.22
N ALA A 201 25.80 -19.42 -4.06
CA ALA A 201 25.03 -18.22 -4.41
C ALA A 201 24.52 -17.49 -3.16
N VAL A 202 24.69 -16.16 -3.13
CA VAL A 202 24.10 -15.30 -2.10
C VAL A 202 22.63 -15.10 -2.44
N ARG A 203 21.74 -15.17 -1.43
CA ARG A 203 20.29 -15.30 -1.60
C ARG A 203 19.47 -14.24 -0.91
N GLY A 204 19.92 -13.79 0.25
CA GLY A 204 19.34 -12.67 0.98
C GLY A 204 20.45 -11.74 1.44
N LEU A 205 20.12 -10.46 1.54
CA LEU A 205 20.92 -9.39 2.11
C LEU A 205 20.02 -8.50 2.97
N ALA A 206 20.55 -8.01 4.09
CA ALA A 206 19.98 -6.88 4.82
C ALA A 206 21.10 -6.07 5.47
N VAL A 207 21.00 -4.74 5.40
CA VAL A 207 21.85 -3.83 6.19
C VAL A 207 21.12 -3.53 7.49
N SER A 208 21.85 -3.48 8.62
CA SER A 208 21.27 -3.08 9.89
C SER A 208 21.11 -1.56 9.97
N PRO A 209 19.95 -1.02 10.37
CA PRO A 209 19.77 0.41 10.60
C PRO A 209 20.27 0.89 11.98
N ARG A 210 20.80 -0.02 12.81
CA ARG A 210 21.21 0.26 14.20
C ARG A 210 22.70 -0.02 14.49
N HIS A 211 23.36 -0.79 13.63
CA HIS A 211 24.74 -1.23 13.80
C HIS A 211 25.43 -1.19 12.43
N PRO A 212 26.75 -0.97 12.32
CA PRO A 212 27.49 -0.97 11.06
C PRO A 212 27.70 -2.39 10.49
N TYR A 213 26.61 -3.17 10.40
CA TYR A 213 26.63 -4.58 10.03
C TYR A 213 25.76 -4.86 8.81
N LEU A 214 26.32 -5.64 7.87
CA LEU A 214 25.60 -6.22 6.74
C LEU A 214 25.44 -7.72 6.97
N PHE A 215 24.23 -8.23 6.74
CA PHE A 215 23.88 -9.63 6.90
C PHE A 215 23.61 -10.26 5.55
N SER A 216 24.19 -11.44 5.32
CA SER A 216 24.01 -12.20 4.08
C SER A 216 23.69 -13.66 4.37
N CYS A 217 22.79 -14.26 3.59
CA CYS A 217 22.51 -15.69 3.63
C CYS A 217 22.73 -16.33 2.26
N GLY A 218 23.27 -17.55 2.23
CA GLY A 218 23.61 -18.25 0.99
C GLY A 218 22.99 -19.64 0.84
N GLU A 219 23.09 -20.19 -0.38
CA GLU A 219 22.78 -21.60 -0.64
C GLU A 219 23.83 -22.55 -0.01
N ASP A 220 24.94 -22.01 0.51
CA ASP A 220 25.97 -22.70 1.29
C ASP A 220 25.58 -23.01 2.74
N LYS A 221 24.30 -22.79 3.10
CA LYS A 221 23.72 -22.94 4.46
C LYS A 221 24.28 -21.96 5.50
N GLN A 222 25.14 -21.03 5.10
CA GLN A 222 25.76 -20.07 6.01
C GLN A 222 24.98 -18.76 6.01
N VAL A 223 24.85 -18.19 7.21
CA VAL A 223 24.43 -16.79 7.38
C VAL A 223 25.59 -16.05 8.03
N LYS A 224 25.99 -14.92 7.46
CA LYS A 224 27.21 -14.18 7.82
C LYS A 224 26.86 -12.77 8.27
N CYS A 225 27.51 -12.34 9.35
CA CYS A 225 27.59 -10.95 9.76
C CYS A 225 28.91 -10.38 9.22
N TRP A 226 28.80 -9.41 8.33
CA TRP A 226 29.91 -8.60 7.86
C TRP A 226 29.96 -7.33 8.68
N ASP A 227 31.15 -6.99 9.14
CA ASP A 227 31.44 -5.68 9.70
C ASP A 227 31.80 -4.72 8.56
N LEU A 228 31.11 -3.58 8.47
CA LEU A 228 31.26 -2.61 7.40
C LEU A 228 32.45 -1.66 7.62
N GLU A 229 32.93 -1.53 8.86
CA GLU A 229 34.15 -0.77 9.17
C GLU A 229 35.38 -1.58 8.73
N TYR A 230 35.45 -2.85 9.14
CA TYR A 230 36.57 -3.73 8.82
C TYR A 230 36.45 -4.48 7.48
N ASN A 231 35.28 -4.40 6.82
CA ASN A 231 34.94 -5.09 5.56
C ASN A 231 35.22 -6.61 5.59
N LYS A 232 34.94 -7.25 6.74
CA LYS A 232 35.25 -8.65 7.04
C LYS A 232 34.08 -9.38 7.70
N VAL A 233 34.03 -10.70 7.54
CA VAL A 233 33.07 -11.54 8.28
C VAL A 233 33.50 -11.62 9.74
N ILE A 234 32.65 -11.16 10.66
CA ILE A 234 32.90 -11.21 12.11
C ILE A 234 32.11 -12.31 12.83
N ARG A 235 30.97 -12.74 12.28
CA ARG A 235 30.12 -13.79 12.89
C ARG A 235 29.54 -14.70 11.81
N HIS A 236 29.53 -16.00 12.11
CA HIS A 236 28.79 -17.01 11.36
C HIS A 236 27.67 -17.53 12.25
N TYR A 237 26.43 -17.54 11.74
CA TYR A 237 25.31 -18.24 12.37
C TYR A 237 25.21 -19.63 11.73
N HIS A 238 25.23 -20.68 12.55
CA HIS A 238 25.28 -22.07 12.11
C HIS A 238 24.13 -22.86 12.73
N GLY A 239 23.50 -23.73 11.94
CA GLY A 239 22.35 -24.55 12.39
C GLY A 239 21.22 -24.67 11.36
N HIS A 240 21.28 -23.99 10.21
CA HIS A 240 20.45 -24.33 9.06
C HIS A 240 20.94 -25.64 8.43
N LEU A 241 20.02 -26.58 8.19
CA LEU A 241 20.35 -27.90 7.62
C LEU A 241 20.56 -27.83 6.09
N SER A 242 20.01 -26.79 5.46
CA SER A 242 19.97 -26.61 4.01
C SER A 242 20.09 -25.13 3.61
N ALA A 243 20.03 -24.86 2.31
CA ALA A 243 20.19 -23.53 1.72
C ALA A 243 19.28 -22.47 2.36
N CYS A 244 19.81 -21.29 2.67
CA CYS A 244 19.05 -20.14 3.16
C CYS A 244 18.52 -19.33 1.97
N TYR A 245 17.24 -18.95 2.01
CA TYR A 245 16.53 -18.33 0.88
C TYR A 245 16.31 -16.83 1.05
N GLY A 246 16.19 -16.36 2.30
CA GLY A 246 16.03 -14.96 2.65
C GLY A 246 16.33 -14.72 4.14
N LEU A 247 16.45 -13.44 4.50
CA LEU A 247 16.69 -12.99 5.87
C LEU A 247 16.03 -11.62 6.10
N ALA A 248 15.65 -11.35 7.34
CA ALA A 248 15.13 -10.07 7.80
C ALA A 248 15.67 -9.77 9.20
N LEU A 249 15.97 -8.49 9.47
CA LEU A 249 16.32 -8.01 10.81
C LEU A 249 15.06 -7.51 11.51
N HIS A 250 14.93 -7.76 12.81
CA HIS A 250 13.90 -7.13 13.60
C HIS A 250 14.28 -5.66 13.88
N PRO A 251 13.38 -4.67 13.69
CA PRO A 251 13.75 -3.26 13.74
C PRO A 251 14.10 -2.75 15.15
N THR A 252 13.40 -3.25 16.18
CA THR A 252 13.51 -2.73 17.57
C THR A 252 14.24 -3.66 18.54
N ILE A 253 14.60 -4.88 18.13
CA ILE A 253 15.29 -5.87 18.96
C ILE A 253 16.46 -6.41 18.14
N ASP A 254 17.61 -6.64 18.76
CA ASP A 254 18.82 -7.11 18.09
C ASP A 254 18.75 -8.62 17.77
N VAL A 255 17.81 -8.96 16.90
CA VAL A 255 17.43 -10.31 16.47
C VAL A 255 17.39 -10.38 14.95
N LEU A 256 17.99 -11.44 14.42
CA LEU A 256 18.03 -11.77 13.00
C LEU A 256 17.11 -12.97 12.75
N VAL A 257 16.22 -12.88 11.75
CA VAL A 257 15.37 -14.00 11.34
C VAL A 257 15.74 -14.45 9.93
N THR A 258 15.96 -15.75 9.74
CA THR A 258 16.41 -16.33 8.47
C THR A 258 15.49 -17.46 8.04
N CYS A 259 15.20 -17.58 6.75
CA CYS A 259 14.29 -18.60 6.22
C CYS A 259 15.00 -19.55 5.24
N GLY A 260 14.67 -20.85 5.30
CA GLY A 260 15.46 -21.89 4.65
C GLY A 260 14.69 -22.91 3.82
N ARG A 261 15.46 -23.68 3.03
CA ARG A 261 15.00 -24.87 2.31
C ARG A 261 14.63 -26.02 3.26
N ASP A 262 15.08 -25.98 4.51
CA ASP A 262 14.80 -26.94 5.59
C ASP A 262 13.43 -26.75 6.25
N SER A 263 12.47 -26.13 5.54
CA SER A 263 11.09 -25.82 5.97
C SER A 263 10.95 -25.10 7.32
N THR A 264 12.00 -24.39 7.74
CA THR A 264 12.02 -23.59 8.97
C THR A 264 12.38 -22.13 8.70
N ALA A 265 11.91 -21.25 9.59
CA ALA A 265 12.63 -20.03 9.88
C ALA A 265 13.37 -20.18 11.22
N ARG A 266 14.52 -19.51 11.37
CA ARG A 266 15.29 -19.47 12.63
C ARG A 266 15.46 -18.05 13.11
N VAL A 267 15.42 -17.89 14.43
CA VAL A 267 15.52 -16.63 15.15
C VAL A 267 16.85 -16.64 15.90
N TRP A 268 17.75 -15.70 15.58
CA TRP A 268 19.11 -15.65 16.14
C TRP A 268 19.32 -14.39 16.98
N ASP A 269 19.97 -14.54 18.13
CA ASP A 269 20.57 -13.40 18.85
C ASP A 269 21.81 -12.91 18.07
N LEU A 270 21.78 -11.64 17.67
CA LEU A 270 22.83 -10.99 16.87
C LEU A 270 24.22 -11.00 17.55
N ARG A 271 24.26 -11.07 18.89
CA ARG A 271 25.46 -10.97 19.71
C ARG A 271 26.03 -12.34 20.06
N THR A 272 25.23 -13.24 20.64
CA THR A 272 25.72 -14.59 21.02
C THR A 272 25.83 -15.55 19.84
N LYS A 273 25.12 -15.28 18.73
CA LYS A 273 24.91 -16.20 17.59
C LYS A 273 24.07 -17.44 17.92
N ALA A 274 23.47 -17.49 19.11
CA ALA A 274 22.60 -18.59 19.50
C ALA A 274 21.28 -18.54 18.70
N ASN A 275 20.76 -19.73 18.36
CA ASN A 275 19.42 -19.89 17.81
C ASN A 275 18.41 -19.90 18.97
N ILE A 276 17.58 -18.87 19.07
CA ILE A 276 16.56 -18.70 20.11
C ILE A 276 15.36 -19.62 19.82
N HIS A 277 14.84 -19.56 18.59
CA HIS A 277 13.66 -20.31 18.16
C HIS A 277 13.81 -20.89 16.75
N THR A 278 13.53 -22.20 16.62
CA THR A 278 13.22 -22.84 15.35
C THR A 278 11.71 -22.74 15.08
N LEU A 279 11.31 -21.85 14.20
CA LEU A 279 9.92 -21.68 13.77
C LEU A 279 9.57 -22.82 12.80
N THR A 280 9.02 -23.91 13.34
CA THR A 280 8.65 -25.15 12.64
C THR A 280 7.15 -25.21 12.36
N GLY A 281 6.76 -25.78 11.21
CA GLY A 281 5.35 -25.97 10.84
C GLY A 281 5.02 -25.69 9.37
N HIS A 282 5.91 -25.02 8.63
CA HIS A 282 5.88 -25.09 7.17
C HIS A 282 6.24 -26.52 6.72
N THR A 283 5.64 -26.99 5.64
CA THR A 283 5.85 -28.34 5.09
C THR A 283 6.79 -28.34 3.88
N ASN A 284 7.16 -27.15 3.39
CA ASN A 284 8.02 -26.95 2.23
C ASN A 284 8.96 -25.74 2.46
N THR A 285 9.80 -25.43 1.48
CA THR A 285 10.85 -24.40 1.56
C THR A 285 10.27 -23.01 1.86
N VAL A 286 10.77 -22.33 2.89
CA VAL A 286 10.32 -20.99 3.28
C VAL A 286 11.05 -19.96 2.40
N ALA A 287 10.33 -19.31 1.50
CA ALA A 287 10.89 -18.47 0.44
C ALA A 287 11.26 -17.06 0.91
N SER A 288 10.44 -16.49 1.79
CA SER A 288 10.55 -15.11 2.23
C SER A 288 10.13 -14.96 3.70
N VAL A 289 10.74 -14.00 4.37
CA VAL A 289 10.44 -13.60 5.75
C VAL A 289 10.44 -12.08 5.85
N VAL A 290 9.52 -11.53 6.64
CA VAL A 290 9.43 -10.11 6.98
C VAL A 290 9.30 -9.99 8.49
N CYS A 291 9.96 -8.98 9.07
CA CYS A 291 9.88 -8.66 10.49
C CYS A 291 9.24 -7.28 10.70
N GLN A 292 8.50 -7.11 11.78
CA GLN A 292 7.84 -5.86 12.18
C GLN A 292 7.92 -5.71 13.71
N ALA A 293 7.97 -4.48 14.23
CA ALA A 293 8.05 -4.25 15.68
C ALA A 293 6.79 -4.67 16.47
N ALA A 294 5.64 -4.73 15.80
CA ALA A 294 4.32 -4.99 16.35
C ALA A 294 3.71 -6.27 15.78
N GLU A 295 2.68 -6.81 16.44
CA GLU A 295 2.20 -8.19 16.22
C GLU A 295 1.40 -8.40 14.92
N PRO A 296 1.74 -9.39 14.07
CA PRO A 296 2.77 -10.40 14.23
C PRO A 296 4.19 -9.89 13.92
N GLN A 297 5.12 -10.10 14.85
CA GLN A 297 6.49 -9.60 14.70
C GLN A 297 7.29 -10.31 13.60
N VAL A 298 6.88 -11.54 13.22
CA VAL A 298 7.49 -12.31 12.13
C VAL A 298 6.40 -12.90 11.23
N ILE A 299 6.57 -12.70 9.92
CA ILE A 299 5.68 -13.18 8.86
C ILE A 299 6.51 -14.02 7.88
N THR A 300 6.14 -15.28 7.62
CA THR A 300 6.86 -16.16 6.69
C THR A 300 5.97 -16.68 5.56
N GLY A 301 6.51 -16.73 4.34
CA GLY A 301 5.83 -17.18 3.13
C GLY A 301 6.56 -18.35 2.50
N SER A 302 5.83 -19.41 2.16
CA SER A 302 6.41 -20.72 1.81
C SER A 302 5.92 -21.28 0.47
N HIS A 303 6.70 -22.21 -0.06
CA HIS A 303 6.34 -23.06 -1.19
C HIS A 303 5.26 -24.10 -0.87
N ASP A 304 4.76 -24.19 0.37
CA ASP A 304 3.58 -24.96 0.77
C ASP A 304 2.25 -24.20 0.58
N PHE A 305 2.31 -23.03 -0.04
CA PHE A 305 1.18 -22.14 -0.35
C PHE A 305 0.57 -21.45 0.88
N THR A 306 1.14 -21.65 2.07
CA THR A 306 0.72 -20.96 3.30
C THR A 306 1.59 -19.75 3.63
N ILE A 307 0.98 -18.79 4.33
CA ILE A 307 1.67 -17.74 5.06
C ILE A 307 1.45 -18.02 6.55
N ARG A 308 2.52 -17.94 7.35
CA ARG A 308 2.44 -18.12 8.81
C ARG A 308 2.77 -16.81 9.51
N LEU A 309 1.89 -16.43 10.42
CA LEU A 309 2.04 -15.29 11.33
C LEU A 309 2.52 -15.86 12.66
N TRP A 310 3.68 -15.40 13.17
CA TRP A 310 4.31 -15.97 14.36
C TRP A 310 4.29 -14.99 15.52
N ASP A 311 4.05 -15.52 16.71
CA ASP A 311 4.49 -14.90 17.95
C ASP A 311 5.98 -15.24 18.16
N LEU A 312 6.78 -14.19 18.32
CA LEU A 312 8.22 -14.30 18.56
C LEU A 312 8.55 -14.76 19.98
N ALA A 313 7.69 -14.48 20.96
CA ALA A 313 7.93 -14.79 22.37
C ALA A 313 7.62 -16.27 22.71
N ALA A 314 6.51 -16.82 22.20
CA ALA A 314 6.23 -18.26 22.33
C ALA A 314 6.89 -19.13 21.24
N GLY A 315 7.43 -18.53 20.17
CA GLY A 315 7.99 -19.25 19.01
C GLY A 315 6.95 -20.06 18.21
N LYS A 316 5.67 -19.71 18.31
CA LYS A 316 4.52 -20.47 17.76
C LYS A 316 3.81 -19.69 16.66
N THR A 317 3.14 -20.39 15.75
CA THR A 317 2.20 -19.73 14.83
C THR A 317 0.95 -19.25 15.56
N SER A 318 0.67 -17.96 15.45
CA SER A 318 -0.61 -17.37 15.83
C SER A 318 -1.68 -17.65 14.78
N CYS A 319 -1.35 -17.53 13.48
CA CYS A 319 -2.32 -17.71 12.39
C CYS A 319 -1.67 -18.33 11.14
N THR A 320 -2.46 -19.11 10.39
CA THR A 320 -2.06 -19.80 9.16
C THR A 320 -2.98 -19.41 8.01
N LEU A 321 -2.50 -18.60 7.08
CA LEU A 321 -3.29 -18.11 5.94
C LEU A 321 -3.08 -19.03 4.74
N THR A 322 -4.16 -19.67 4.28
CA THR A 322 -4.13 -20.77 3.28
C THR A 322 -4.77 -20.39 1.93
N HIS A 323 -5.06 -19.10 1.70
CA HIS A 323 -5.85 -18.68 0.54
C HIS A 323 -5.10 -18.67 -0.80
N HIS A 324 -3.81 -18.99 -0.85
CA HIS A 324 -3.03 -19.06 -2.10
C HIS A 324 -3.06 -20.48 -2.68
N LYS A 325 -3.05 -20.59 -4.01
CA LYS A 325 -3.03 -21.89 -4.72
C LYS A 325 -1.63 -22.26 -5.23
N LYS A 326 -0.64 -21.38 -5.08
CA LYS A 326 0.75 -21.55 -5.53
C LYS A 326 1.74 -21.02 -4.49
N SER A 327 3.03 -21.28 -4.71
CA SER A 327 4.12 -20.89 -3.80
C SER A 327 4.12 -19.40 -3.48
N VAL A 328 4.03 -19.02 -2.21
CA VAL A 328 4.25 -17.63 -1.78
C VAL A 328 5.75 -17.39 -1.82
N ARG A 329 6.18 -16.52 -2.74
CA ARG A 329 7.62 -16.28 -3.02
C ARG A 329 8.11 -14.95 -2.48
N ALA A 330 7.22 -13.98 -2.31
CA ALA A 330 7.53 -12.66 -1.79
C ALA A 330 6.50 -12.25 -0.74
N LEU A 331 6.99 -11.55 0.28
CA LEU A 331 6.21 -10.84 1.29
C LEU A 331 6.79 -9.44 1.43
N VAL A 332 5.95 -8.45 1.70
CA VAL A 332 6.37 -7.08 1.99
C VAL A 332 5.39 -6.43 2.98
N ALA A 333 5.90 -5.88 4.08
CA ALA A 333 5.11 -5.05 4.97
C ALA A 333 4.98 -3.63 4.38
N HIS A 334 3.82 -3.00 4.57
CA HIS A 334 3.64 -1.59 4.24
C HIS A 334 4.26 -0.73 5.37
N PRO A 335 4.96 0.39 5.06
CA PRO A 335 5.65 1.19 6.07
C PRO A 335 4.71 1.92 7.04
N GLU A 336 3.65 2.56 6.53
CA GLU A 336 2.70 3.37 7.34
C GLU A 336 1.46 2.57 7.78
N LEU A 337 0.71 2.04 6.81
CA LEU A 337 -0.51 1.26 7.02
C LEU A 337 -0.18 -0.11 7.64
N TYR A 338 -1.01 -0.57 8.58
CA TYR A 338 -0.81 -1.83 9.30
C TYR A 338 -1.24 -3.07 8.50
N MET A 339 -0.56 -3.26 7.36
CA MET A 339 -0.87 -4.25 6.34
C MET A 339 0.40 -4.85 5.74
N PHE A 340 0.29 -6.04 5.16
CA PHE A 340 1.33 -6.63 4.33
C PHE A 340 0.73 -7.17 3.03
N ALA A 341 1.55 -7.23 1.98
CA ALA A 341 1.23 -7.87 0.72
C ALA A 341 2.05 -9.14 0.53
N SER A 342 1.46 -10.10 -0.19
CA SER A 342 2.09 -11.39 -0.51
C SER A 342 1.98 -11.69 -1.99
N GLY A 343 3.08 -12.07 -2.63
CA GLY A 343 3.14 -12.44 -4.04
C GLY A 343 3.29 -13.95 -4.23
N ALA A 344 2.32 -14.56 -4.92
CA ALA A 344 2.38 -15.92 -5.45
C ALA A 344 2.09 -15.92 -6.97
N PRO A 345 2.52 -16.94 -7.75
CA PRO A 345 2.32 -17.00 -9.21
C PRO A 345 0.87 -17.22 -9.68
N ASP A 346 -0.11 -17.14 -8.79
CA ASP A 346 -1.54 -17.00 -9.07
C ASP A 346 -1.95 -15.54 -8.89
N ASN A 347 -2.00 -15.03 -7.64
CA ASN A 347 -2.41 -13.67 -7.33
C ASN A 347 -1.43 -12.99 -6.35
N ILE A 348 -1.32 -11.66 -6.44
CA ILE A 348 -0.86 -10.84 -5.33
C ILE A 348 -2.08 -10.59 -4.41
N LYS A 349 -1.88 -10.68 -3.09
CA LYS A 349 -2.93 -10.49 -2.07
C LYS A 349 -2.49 -9.53 -0.98
N GLN A 350 -3.43 -8.75 -0.45
CA GLN A 350 -3.26 -7.79 0.64
C GLN A 350 -3.94 -8.28 1.92
N TRP A 351 -3.30 -8.04 3.05
CA TRP A 351 -3.69 -8.55 4.37
C TRP A 351 -3.56 -7.47 5.44
N LYS A 352 -4.50 -7.44 6.38
CA LYS A 352 -4.49 -6.55 7.53
C LYS A 352 -4.05 -7.28 8.81
N CYS A 353 -3.04 -6.75 9.49
CA CYS A 353 -2.60 -7.21 10.81
C CYS A 353 -3.61 -6.81 11.91
N PRO A 354 -3.67 -7.50 13.07
CA PRO A 354 -2.81 -8.63 13.47
C PRO A 354 -3.28 -10.00 12.93
N GLU A 355 -4.59 -10.23 12.83
CA GLU A 355 -5.18 -11.55 12.53
C GLU A 355 -4.88 -12.09 11.11
N GLY A 356 -4.38 -11.25 10.19
CA GLY A 356 -4.19 -11.61 8.78
C GLY A 356 -5.49 -11.57 7.98
N LYS A 357 -6.38 -10.63 8.26
CA LYS A 357 -7.66 -10.48 7.54
C LYS A 357 -7.40 -10.10 6.07
N PHE A 358 -7.92 -10.92 5.16
CA PHE A 358 -7.82 -10.71 3.71
C PHE A 358 -8.56 -9.42 3.30
N VAL A 359 -7.91 -8.59 2.48
CA VAL A 359 -8.44 -7.29 2.01
C VAL A 359 -8.77 -7.34 0.52
N GLN A 360 -7.83 -7.78 -0.32
CA GLN A 360 -7.93 -7.83 -1.79
C GLN A 360 -6.94 -8.84 -2.38
#